data_AF-A0A7R9Z0F2-F1
#
_entry.id   AF-A0A7R9Z0F2-F1
#
_cell.length_a   1.000
_cell.length_b   1.000
_cell.length_c   1.000
_cell.angle_alpha   90.00
_cell.angle_beta   90.00
_cell.angle_gamma   90.00
#
_symmetry.space_group_name_H-M   'P 1'
#
loop_
_entity.id
_entity.type
_entity.pdbx_description
1 polymer ?
#
loop_
_entity_poly.entity_id
_entity_poly.type
_entity_poly.pdbx_seq_one_letter_code
_entity_poly.pdbx_strand_id
1 'polypeptide(L)'
;MGKLRPETSRRAVPNAAAPSQLKWRKKTAVEKPKFKVHPAELHLAAPAAAPAAAPTVQAGADVRAKRSMKEIFGRYKPRKDNTPGKLVVIPDIHELHTEAQYREAWIDYSALDAKATWQLREALYRALKMWPWYLDDHLSKVMGINKLRRSEKAKSWQHDSTPTLYEFYQENWVDFGRILTDMEKEGILVDREHLKNAEIQAIADRDRNIEIFRKWAATLVKDAQHMNVSSGAQVRQLFFPEHA
;
A
#
# COMPACT_ATOMS: atom_id res chain seq x y z
N MET A 1 49.25 -31.67 44.05
CA MET A 1 49.93 -30.54 43.38
C MET A 1 48.96 -29.96 42.36
N GLY A 2 48.52 -28.71 42.34
CA GLY A 2 48.78 -27.55 43.19
C GLY A 2 47.62 -26.55 43.10
N LYS A 3 47.24 -26.06 44.29
CA LYS A 3 46.75 -24.73 44.71
C LYS A 3 45.89 -23.87 43.77
N LEU A 4 44.66 -23.61 44.24
CA LEU A 4 43.79 -22.47 43.93
C LEU A 4 44.21 -21.18 44.66
N ARG A 5 43.79 -20.03 44.08
CA ARG A 5 43.61 -18.64 44.59
C ARG A 5 44.72 -17.60 44.25
N PRO A 6 44.43 -16.28 44.25
CA PRO A 6 43.14 -15.54 44.10
C PRO A 6 43.20 -14.27 43.19
N GLU A 7 42.01 -13.65 43.05
CA GLU A 7 41.65 -12.24 42.74
C GLU A 7 42.72 -11.23 42.29
N THR A 8 42.42 -10.47 41.22
CA THR A 8 42.07 -9.03 41.25
C THR A 8 42.24 -8.40 39.86
N SER A 9 41.14 -8.00 39.21
CA SER A 9 41.15 -6.79 38.36
C SER A 9 39.72 -6.34 38.08
N ARG A 10 39.12 -5.65 39.06
CA ARG A 10 38.04 -4.71 38.75
C ARG A 10 38.68 -3.58 37.94
N ARG A 11 38.51 -3.57 36.62
CA ARG A 11 38.71 -2.34 35.85
C ARG A 11 37.60 -1.38 36.26
N ALA A 12 38.02 -0.28 36.89
CA ALA A 12 37.17 0.83 37.25
C ALA A 12 36.40 1.33 36.01
N VAL A 13 35.09 1.43 36.14
CA VAL A 13 34.23 2.15 35.20
C VAL A 13 34.59 3.63 35.33
N PRO A 14 35.04 4.32 34.28
CA PRO A 14 35.29 5.76 34.36
C PRO A 14 33.96 6.49 34.61
N ASN A 15 34.04 7.39 35.58
CA ASN A 15 32.99 8.23 36.14
C ASN A 15 32.14 8.90 35.04
N ALA A 16 30.81 8.79 35.15
CA ALA A 16 29.87 9.43 34.25
C ALA A 16 30.08 10.95 34.26
N ALA A 17 30.50 11.51 33.13
CA ALA A 17 30.54 12.95 32.92
C ALA A 17 29.11 13.50 33.03
N ALA A 18 28.95 14.59 33.79
CA ALA A 18 27.70 15.31 33.96
C ALA A 18 27.07 15.67 32.59
N PRO A 19 25.73 15.65 32.48
CA PRO A 19 25.06 15.92 31.22
C PRO A 19 25.38 17.34 30.73
N SER A 20 25.98 17.42 29.54
CA SER A 20 26.25 18.69 28.88
C SER A 20 24.93 19.40 28.59
N GLN A 21 24.80 20.61 29.14
CA GLN A 21 23.69 21.51 28.86
C GLN A 21 23.74 21.88 27.37
N LEU A 22 22.91 21.20 26.57
CA LEU A 22 22.75 21.48 25.16
C LEU A 22 22.10 22.88 25.00
N LYS A 23 22.94 23.90 24.80
CA LYS A 23 22.48 25.26 24.52
C LYS A 23 21.85 25.28 23.12
N TRP A 24 20.52 25.37 23.07
CA TRP A 24 19.78 25.59 21.84
C TRP A 24 20.25 26.89 21.17
N ARG A 25 20.91 26.76 20.01
CA ARG A 25 21.19 27.90 19.13
C ARG A 25 19.85 28.45 18.65
N LYS A 26 19.65 29.77 18.80
CA LYS A 26 18.51 30.49 18.20
C LYS A 26 18.55 30.22 16.70
N LYS A 27 17.46 29.64 16.15
CA LYS A 27 17.30 29.40 14.71
C LYS A 27 17.44 30.75 13.98
N THR A 28 18.52 30.94 13.24
CA THR A 28 18.57 31.95 12.19
C THR A 28 17.49 31.62 11.17
N ALA A 29 16.71 32.62 10.74
CA ALA A 29 15.62 32.44 9.79
C ALA A 29 16.14 31.71 8.55
N VAL A 30 15.69 30.47 8.37
CA VAL A 30 15.92 29.72 7.13
C VAL A 30 15.03 30.39 6.08
N GLU A 31 15.65 31.06 5.11
CA GLU A 31 14.95 31.53 3.92
C GLU A 31 14.20 30.35 3.32
N LYS A 32 12.86 30.42 3.28
CA LYS A 32 12.05 29.38 2.68
C LYS A 32 12.46 29.27 1.21
N PRO A 33 12.86 28.08 0.71
CA PRO A 33 13.11 27.92 -0.72
C PRO A 33 11.84 28.32 -1.48
N LYS A 34 11.97 29.34 -2.34
CA LYS A 34 10.88 29.77 -3.23
C LYS A 34 10.72 28.69 -4.30
N PHE A 35 9.85 27.72 -4.05
CA PHE A 35 9.38 26.82 -5.09
C PHE A 35 8.46 27.60 -6.02
N LYS A 36 8.91 27.86 -7.24
CA LYS A 36 8.00 28.26 -8.31
C LYS A 36 7.20 27.03 -8.71
N VAL A 37 5.91 27.01 -8.36
CA VAL A 37 4.99 26.01 -8.89
C VAL A 37 4.78 26.37 -10.36
N HIS A 38 5.52 25.71 -11.24
CA HIS A 38 5.10 25.64 -12.63
C HIS A 38 3.85 24.76 -12.65
N PRO A 39 2.74 25.18 -13.25
CA PRO A 39 1.63 24.28 -13.49
C PRO A 39 2.18 23.15 -14.36
N ALA A 40 2.43 22.00 -13.73
CA ALA A 40 2.65 20.77 -14.45
C ALA A 40 1.28 20.35 -14.97
N GLU A 41 0.83 20.99 -16.05
CA GLU A 41 -0.12 20.32 -16.91
C GLU A 41 0.62 19.07 -17.39
N LEU A 42 0.21 17.93 -16.85
CA LEU A 42 0.63 16.63 -17.34
C LEU A 42 0.01 16.48 -18.72
N HIS A 43 0.61 17.14 -19.71
CA HIS A 43 0.33 16.86 -21.11
C HIS A 43 0.87 15.45 -21.34
N LEU A 44 0.03 14.45 -21.03
CA LEU A 44 0.12 13.16 -21.68
C LEU A 44 0.20 13.51 -23.17
N ALA A 45 1.40 13.34 -23.74
CA ALA A 45 1.58 13.55 -25.17
C ALA A 45 0.43 12.82 -25.85
N ALA A 46 -0.36 13.55 -26.64
CA ALA A 46 -1.36 12.91 -27.49
C ALA A 46 -0.62 11.76 -28.20
N PRO A 47 -1.11 10.52 -28.09
CA PRO A 47 -0.34 9.37 -28.51
C PRO A 47 0.12 9.61 -29.95
N ALA A 48 1.44 9.66 -30.16
CA ALA A 48 2.01 9.66 -31.49
C ALA A 48 1.37 8.47 -32.21
N ALA A 49 0.46 8.79 -33.14
CA ALA A 49 -0.48 7.87 -33.80
C ALA A 49 -0.60 6.52 -33.08
N ALA A 50 -1.56 6.42 -32.15
CA ALA A 50 -1.92 5.15 -31.51
C ALA A 50 -1.77 4.03 -32.55
N PRO A 51 -0.95 2.98 -32.29
CA PRO A 51 -0.77 1.91 -33.26
C PRO A 51 -2.16 1.49 -33.73
N ALA A 52 -2.36 1.55 -35.05
CA ALA A 52 -3.65 1.28 -35.66
C ALA A 52 -4.17 -0.05 -35.10
N ALA A 53 -5.29 0.04 -34.39
CA ALA A 53 -5.87 -0.99 -33.53
C ALA A 53 -5.08 -1.27 -32.23
N ALA A 54 -5.78 -1.12 -31.09
CA ALA A 54 -5.44 -1.88 -29.89
C ALA A 54 -5.19 -3.33 -30.31
N PRO A 55 -4.07 -3.98 -29.90
CA PRO A 55 -3.80 -5.34 -30.29
C PRO A 55 -5.01 -6.17 -29.91
N THR A 56 -5.76 -6.63 -30.91
CA THR A 56 -6.87 -7.54 -30.69
C THR A 56 -6.24 -8.76 -30.07
N VAL A 57 -6.52 -9.00 -28.80
CA VAL A 57 -6.14 -10.24 -28.12
C VAL A 57 -6.82 -11.33 -28.93
N GLN A 58 -6.07 -11.98 -29.82
CA GLN A 58 -6.60 -13.09 -30.58
C GLN A 58 -7.00 -14.15 -29.56
N ALA A 59 -8.30 -14.31 -29.39
CA ALA A 59 -8.88 -15.34 -28.56
C ALA A 59 -8.40 -16.68 -29.12
N GLY A 60 -7.36 -17.24 -28.51
CA GLY A 60 -6.95 -18.61 -28.77
C GLY A 60 -8.15 -19.50 -28.57
N ALA A 61 -8.41 -20.36 -29.55
CA ALA A 61 -9.53 -21.28 -29.55
C ALA A 61 -9.64 -22.01 -28.20
N ASP A 62 -10.85 -21.96 -27.64
CA ASP A 62 -11.27 -22.57 -26.37
C ASP A 62 -11.05 -21.73 -25.08
N VAL A 63 -11.65 -20.53 -25.06
CA VAL A 63 -11.90 -19.78 -23.81
C VAL A 63 -13.20 -20.30 -23.20
N ARG A 64 -13.11 -21.30 -22.31
CA ARG A 64 -14.24 -21.69 -21.45
C ARG A 64 -14.64 -20.49 -20.60
N ALA A 65 -15.87 -20.01 -20.74
CA ALA A 65 -16.39 -18.93 -19.92
C ALA A 65 -16.34 -19.30 -18.43
N LYS A 66 -15.79 -18.40 -17.60
CA LYS A 66 -15.72 -18.61 -16.16
C LYS A 66 -17.11 -18.61 -15.56
N ARG A 67 -17.42 -19.68 -14.82
CA ARG A 67 -18.63 -19.78 -14.00
C ARG A 67 -18.36 -19.18 -12.63
N SER A 68 -19.34 -18.50 -12.05
CA SER A 68 -19.14 -17.82 -10.76
C SER A 68 -19.06 -18.82 -9.61
N MET A 69 -18.35 -18.47 -8.52
CA MET A 69 -18.26 -19.30 -7.30
C MET A 69 -19.65 -19.66 -6.75
N LYS A 70 -20.61 -18.72 -6.83
CA LYS A 70 -22.00 -18.91 -6.42
C LYS A 70 -22.74 -19.93 -7.27
N GLU A 71 -22.40 -20.02 -8.55
CA GLU A 71 -23.04 -20.96 -9.48
C GLU A 71 -22.50 -22.39 -9.32
N ILE A 72 -21.21 -22.53 -8.99
CA ILE A 72 -20.55 -23.82 -8.84
C ILE A 72 -20.79 -24.42 -7.44
N PHE A 73 -20.67 -23.58 -6.40
CA PHE A 73 -20.66 -24.03 -5.00
C PHE A 73 -21.87 -23.54 -4.20
N GLY A 74 -22.72 -22.69 -4.76
CA GLY A 74 -23.86 -22.13 -4.05
C GLY A 74 -24.88 -23.19 -3.65
N ARG A 75 -25.30 -23.16 -2.38
CA ARG A 75 -26.34 -24.03 -1.84
C ARG A 75 -27.49 -23.21 -1.29
N TYR A 76 -28.70 -23.75 -1.43
CA TYR A 76 -29.85 -23.14 -0.79
C TYR A 76 -29.78 -23.37 0.71
N LYS A 77 -29.81 -22.28 1.48
CA LYS A 77 -29.88 -22.38 2.95
C LYS A 77 -31.17 -23.10 3.34
N PRO A 78 -31.11 -24.24 4.05
CA PRO A 78 -32.33 -24.94 4.46
C PRO A 78 -33.14 -24.07 5.41
N ARG A 79 -34.46 -24.12 5.29
CA ARG A 79 -35.39 -23.50 6.25
C ARG A 79 -35.44 -24.33 7.54
N LYS A 80 -36.08 -23.79 8.59
CA LYS A 80 -36.33 -24.54 9.83
C LYS A 80 -37.05 -25.88 9.58
N ASP A 81 -37.83 -25.97 8.50
CA ASP A 81 -38.57 -27.16 8.08
C ASP A 81 -37.79 -28.08 7.11
N ASN A 82 -36.46 -27.93 7.01
CA ASN A 82 -35.55 -28.68 6.15
C ASN A 82 -35.83 -28.60 4.62
N THR A 83 -36.77 -27.76 4.21
CA THR A 83 -37.03 -27.42 2.80
C THR A 83 -35.99 -26.41 2.28
N PRO A 84 -35.61 -26.45 0.99
CA PRO A 84 -34.64 -25.51 0.44
C PRO A 84 -35.19 -24.07 0.49
N GLY A 85 -34.46 -23.18 1.16
CA GLY A 85 -34.77 -21.75 1.19
C GLY A 85 -34.49 -21.07 -0.15
N LYS A 86 -34.87 -19.78 -0.28
CA LYS A 86 -34.62 -18.98 -1.50
C LYS A 86 -33.21 -18.38 -1.55
N LEU A 87 -32.53 -18.32 -0.40
CA LEU A 87 -31.21 -17.71 -0.29
C LEU A 87 -30.12 -18.73 -0.66
N VAL A 88 -29.41 -18.45 -1.76
CA VAL A 88 -28.19 -19.17 -2.14
C VAL A 88 -27.03 -18.61 -1.32
N VAL A 89 -26.44 -19.46 -0.50
CA VAL A 89 -25.27 -19.16 0.33
C VAL A 89 -24.09 -19.95 -0.23
N ILE A 90 -22.93 -19.31 -0.30
CA ILE A 90 -21.68 -19.98 -0.62
C ILE A 90 -21.15 -20.54 0.70
N PRO A 91 -20.79 -21.83 0.77
CA PRO A 91 -20.14 -22.42 1.93
C PRO A 91 -18.86 -21.68 2.34
N ASP A 92 -18.43 -21.85 3.58
CA ASP A 92 -17.17 -21.29 4.03
C ASP A 92 -16.00 -21.84 3.22
N ILE A 93 -14.95 -21.04 3.03
CA ILE A 93 -13.78 -21.45 2.22
C ILE A 93 -13.13 -22.72 2.76
N HIS A 94 -13.11 -22.90 4.09
CA HIS A 94 -12.57 -24.10 4.71
C HIS A 94 -13.41 -25.34 4.34
N GLU A 95 -14.74 -25.20 4.28
CA GLU A 95 -15.66 -26.28 3.87
C GLU A 95 -15.40 -26.67 2.42
N LEU A 96 -15.29 -25.69 1.52
CA LEU A 96 -15.01 -25.90 0.09
C LEU A 96 -13.68 -26.64 -0.15
N HIS A 97 -12.67 -26.36 0.65
CA HIS A 97 -11.36 -27.01 0.54
C HIS A 97 -11.31 -28.42 1.16
N THR A 98 -12.10 -28.67 2.21
CA THR A 98 -11.95 -29.87 3.05
C THR A 98 -12.90 -30.98 2.65
N GLU A 99 -14.15 -30.65 2.30
CA GLU A 99 -15.17 -31.66 2.06
C GLU A 99 -15.01 -32.35 0.69
N ALA A 100 -15.11 -33.68 0.70
CA ALA A 100 -14.90 -34.51 -0.49
C ALA A 100 -15.84 -34.15 -1.65
N GLN A 101 -17.06 -33.68 -1.35
CA GLN A 101 -18.07 -33.34 -2.35
C GLN A 101 -17.72 -32.12 -3.22
N TYR A 102 -16.86 -31.21 -2.75
CA TYR A 102 -16.45 -30.04 -3.52
C TYR A 102 -15.08 -30.22 -4.18
N ARG A 103 -14.33 -31.26 -3.81
CA ARG A 103 -12.93 -31.43 -4.21
C ARG A 103 -12.71 -31.33 -5.71
N GLU A 104 -13.42 -32.12 -6.49
CA GLU A 104 -13.29 -32.11 -7.96
C GLU A 104 -13.66 -30.76 -8.56
N ALA A 105 -14.80 -30.18 -8.15
CA ALA A 105 -15.24 -28.87 -8.62
C ALA A 105 -14.26 -27.75 -8.23
N TRP A 106 -13.63 -27.85 -7.05
CA TRP A 106 -12.62 -26.92 -6.55
C TRP A 106 -11.31 -27.03 -7.31
N ILE A 107 -10.86 -28.26 -7.61
CA ILE A 107 -9.69 -28.52 -8.46
C ILE A 107 -9.93 -27.93 -9.85
N ASP A 108 -11.07 -28.24 -10.48
CA ASP A 108 -11.44 -27.72 -11.79
C ASP A 108 -11.49 -26.19 -11.82
N TYR A 109 -12.13 -25.58 -10.81
CA TYR A 109 -12.24 -24.13 -10.68
C TYR A 109 -10.85 -23.48 -10.53
N SER A 110 -10.01 -24.02 -9.65
CA SER A 110 -8.66 -23.50 -9.39
C SER A 110 -7.74 -23.67 -10.60
N ALA A 111 -7.81 -24.82 -11.27
CA ALA A 111 -7.03 -25.09 -12.48
C ALA A 111 -7.44 -24.17 -13.63
N LEU A 112 -8.74 -23.91 -13.78
CA LEU A 112 -9.25 -22.95 -14.76
C LEU A 112 -8.74 -21.54 -14.47
N ASP A 113 -8.78 -21.11 -13.20
CA ASP A 113 -8.29 -19.78 -12.79
C ASP A 113 -6.77 -19.64 -13.02
N ALA A 114 -5.99 -20.69 -12.76
CA ALA A 114 -4.56 -20.70 -13.05
C ALA A 114 -4.28 -20.59 -14.56
N LYS A 115 -5.00 -21.36 -15.38
CA LYS A 115 -4.90 -21.29 -16.85
C LYS A 115 -5.29 -19.90 -17.36
N ALA A 116 -6.40 -19.35 -16.89
CA ALA A 116 -6.88 -18.02 -17.28
C ALA A 116 -5.88 -16.93 -16.88
N THR A 117 -5.32 -17.01 -15.67
CA THR A 117 -4.27 -16.08 -15.20
C THR A 117 -3.03 -16.15 -16.07
N TRP A 118 -2.59 -17.35 -16.46
CA TRP A 118 -1.47 -17.52 -17.39
C TRP A 118 -1.77 -16.92 -18.77
N GLN A 119 -2.96 -17.18 -19.33
CA GLN A 119 -3.35 -16.61 -20.63
C GLN A 119 -3.41 -15.08 -20.59
N LEU A 120 -3.93 -14.50 -19.51
CA LEU A 120 -3.93 -13.05 -19.29
C LEU A 120 -2.49 -12.52 -19.21
N ARG A 121 -1.61 -13.20 -18.48
CA ARG A 121 -0.18 -12.86 -18.40
C ARG A 121 0.48 -12.88 -19.77
N GLU A 122 0.22 -13.87 -20.62
CA GLU A 122 0.75 -13.94 -21.99
C GLU A 122 0.25 -12.78 -22.86
N ALA A 123 -1.04 -12.44 -22.76
CA ALA A 123 -1.61 -11.32 -23.49
C ALA A 123 -0.99 -9.98 -23.06
N LEU A 124 -0.85 -9.75 -21.74
CA LEU A 124 -0.20 -8.56 -21.19
C LEU A 124 1.28 -8.51 -21.55
N TYR A 125 2.00 -9.64 -21.49
CA TYR A 125 3.40 -9.73 -21.90
C TYR A 125 3.60 -9.26 -23.35
N ARG A 126 2.76 -9.74 -24.27
CA ARG A 126 2.81 -9.31 -25.68
C ARG A 126 2.51 -7.83 -25.84
N ALA A 127 1.49 -7.32 -25.14
CA ALA A 127 1.15 -5.91 -25.16
C ALA A 127 2.31 -5.04 -24.63
N LEU A 128 2.89 -5.38 -23.47
CA LEU A 128 3.99 -4.63 -22.87
C LEU A 128 5.26 -4.63 -23.72
N LYS A 129 5.52 -5.70 -24.47
CA LYS A 129 6.62 -5.75 -25.45
C LYS A 129 6.41 -4.85 -26.67
N MET A 130 5.16 -4.51 -27.00
CA MET A 130 4.86 -3.62 -28.12
C MET A 130 4.89 -2.15 -27.70
N TRP A 131 4.72 -1.85 -26.41
CA TRP A 131 4.59 -0.48 -25.94
C TRP A 131 5.97 0.09 -25.62
N PRO A 132 6.41 1.14 -26.33
CA PRO A 132 7.65 1.82 -26.00
C PRO A 132 7.52 2.54 -24.66
N TRP A 133 8.59 2.49 -23.88
CA TRP A 133 8.74 3.23 -22.65
C TRP A 133 9.67 4.43 -22.89
N TYR A 134 9.12 5.62 -22.69
CA TYR A 134 9.86 6.88 -22.75
C TYR A 134 10.04 7.42 -21.35
N LEU A 135 11.28 7.67 -20.96
CA LEU A 135 11.59 8.38 -19.73
C LEU A 135 11.96 9.82 -20.09
N ASP A 136 11.34 10.77 -19.40
CA ASP A 136 11.70 12.17 -19.56
C ASP A 136 13.20 12.38 -19.25
N ASP A 137 13.81 13.28 -20.01
CA ASP A 137 15.26 13.48 -20.03
C ASP A 137 15.80 13.99 -18.69
N HIS A 138 14.99 14.79 -17.97
CA HIS A 138 15.33 15.30 -16.65
C HIS A 138 15.18 14.22 -15.58
N LEU A 139 14.06 13.49 -15.58
CA LEU A 139 13.84 12.36 -14.67
C LEU A 139 14.91 11.27 -14.84
N SER A 140 15.28 10.95 -16.07
CA SER A 140 16.35 9.99 -16.39
C SER A 140 17.70 10.38 -15.80
N LYS A 141 18.00 11.69 -15.76
CA LYS A 141 19.22 12.25 -15.17
C LYS A 141 19.18 12.21 -13.64
N VAL A 142 18.07 12.64 -13.04
CA VAL A 142 17.88 12.68 -11.57
C VAL A 142 17.90 11.28 -10.97
N MET A 143 17.18 10.33 -11.59
CA MET A 143 17.07 8.96 -11.09
C MET A 143 18.29 8.09 -11.44
N GLY A 144 19.26 8.62 -12.19
CA GLY A 144 20.45 7.88 -12.61
C GLY A 144 20.16 6.69 -13.54
N ILE A 145 18.93 6.57 -14.06
CA ILE A 145 18.48 5.41 -14.86
C ILE A 145 19.23 5.32 -16.20
N ASN A 146 19.64 6.47 -16.76
CA ASN A 146 20.52 6.51 -17.94
C ASN A 146 21.89 5.84 -17.75
N LYS A 147 22.31 5.58 -16.51
CA LYS A 147 23.56 4.87 -16.19
C LYS A 147 23.37 3.35 -16.14
N LEU A 148 22.16 2.85 -15.90
CA LEU A 148 21.86 1.41 -15.84
C LEU A 148 21.94 0.75 -17.23
N ARG A 149 21.56 1.48 -18.29
CA ARG A 149 21.65 0.98 -19.68
C ARG A 149 23.05 1.09 -20.30
N ARG A 150 24.02 1.68 -19.59
CA ARG A 150 25.34 2.01 -20.15
C ARG A 150 26.47 1.33 -19.37
N SER A 151 26.46 0.00 -19.34
CA SER A 151 27.59 -0.83 -18.89
C SER A 151 28.04 -1.76 -20.02
N GLU A 152 29.17 -1.37 -20.63
CA GLU A 152 30.32 -2.20 -21.00
C GLU A 152 30.15 -3.41 -21.94
N LYS A 153 29.51 -3.25 -23.11
CA LYS A 153 29.94 -3.91 -24.39
C LYS A 153 29.06 -3.55 -25.61
N ALA A 154 28.57 -2.32 -25.73
CA ALA A 154 28.00 -1.86 -27.00
C ALA A 154 29.13 -1.48 -27.97
N LYS A 155 29.79 -2.49 -28.57
CA LYS A 155 30.82 -2.31 -29.60
C LYS A 155 30.27 -2.18 -31.03
N SER A 156 28.97 -1.97 -31.18
CA SER A 156 28.37 -1.50 -32.44
C SER A 156 27.32 -0.44 -32.15
N TRP A 157 27.40 0.69 -32.86
CA TRP A 157 26.31 1.65 -33.02
C TRP A 157 25.20 0.99 -33.84
N GLN A 158 24.43 0.11 -33.20
CA GLN A 158 23.20 -0.48 -33.73
C GLN A 158 22.50 -1.25 -32.60
N HIS A 159 21.79 -0.51 -31.75
CA HIS A 159 20.51 -0.97 -31.22
C HIS A 159 19.67 0.28 -30.89
N ASP A 160 19.14 0.90 -31.96
CA ASP A 160 18.23 2.04 -31.96
C ASP A 160 16.81 1.65 -31.47
N SER A 161 16.71 0.74 -30.51
CA SER A 161 15.42 0.30 -29.98
C SER A 161 15.11 1.08 -28.70
N THR A 162 14.02 1.86 -28.75
CA THR A 162 13.38 2.41 -27.55
C THR A 162 13.03 1.25 -26.63
N PRO A 163 13.38 1.31 -25.33
CA PRO A 163 13.06 0.23 -24.41
C PRO A 163 11.54 0.05 -24.34
N THR A 164 11.10 -1.16 -24.02
CA THR A 164 9.66 -1.47 -23.93
C THR A 164 9.17 -1.37 -22.49
N LEU A 165 7.87 -1.22 -22.27
CA LEU A 165 7.30 -1.30 -20.91
C LEU A 165 7.55 -2.67 -20.26
N TYR A 166 7.74 -3.72 -21.05
CA TYR A 166 8.10 -5.03 -20.51
C TYR A 166 9.50 -5.04 -19.88
N GLU A 167 10.49 -4.42 -20.53
CA GLU A 167 11.85 -4.29 -19.97
C GLU A 167 11.83 -3.48 -18.68
N PHE A 168 11.10 -2.35 -18.67
CA PHE A 168 10.89 -1.56 -17.45
C PHE A 168 10.27 -2.40 -16.31
N TYR A 169 9.25 -3.20 -16.62
CA TYR A 169 8.62 -4.10 -15.64
C TYR A 169 9.62 -5.11 -15.08
N GLN A 170 10.44 -5.73 -15.92
CA GLN A 170 11.45 -6.71 -15.48
C GLN A 170 12.53 -6.06 -14.61
N GLU A 171 13.05 -4.91 -15.02
CA GLU A 171 14.16 -4.23 -14.34
C GLU A 171 13.75 -3.57 -13.02
N ASN A 172 12.49 -3.14 -12.89
CA ASN A 172 12.08 -2.31 -11.75
C ASN A 172 11.00 -2.98 -10.89
N TRP A 173 9.97 -3.58 -11.49
CA TRP A 173 8.78 -4.01 -10.75
C TRP A 173 8.88 -5.42 -10.19
N VAL A 174 9.55 -6.33 -10.90
CA VAL A 174 9.69 -7.73 -10.45
C VAL A 174 10.47 -7.80 -9.14
N ASP A 175 11.65 -7.17 -9.08
CA ASP A 175 12.48 -7.18 -7.88
C ASP A 175 11.90 -6.31 -6.76
N PHE A 176 11.26 -5.19 -7.10
CA PHE A 176 10.55 -4.38 -6.12
C PHE A 176 9.41 -5.17 -5.45
N GLY A 177 8.66 -5.97 -6.19
CA GLY A 177 7.63 -6.84 -5.61
C GLY A 177 8.18 -7.87 -4.64
N ARG A 178 9.39 -8.39 -4.88
CA ARG A 178 10.08 -9.29 -3.95
C ARG A 178 10.45 -8.56 -2.66
N ILE A 179 11.01 -7.35 -2.79
CA ILE A 179 11.37 -6.51 -1.64
C ILE A 179 10.12 -6.21 -0.78
N LEU A 180 8.98 -5.87 -1.41
CA LEU A 180 7.72 -5.65 -0.69
C LEU A 180 7.27 -6.91 0.06
N THR A 181 7.37 -8.08 -0.56
CA THR A 181 7.02 -9.36 0.08
C THR A 181 7.92 -9.62 1.29
N ASP A 182 9.21 -9.32 1.19
CA ASP A 182 10.14 -9.49 2.31
C ASP A 182 9.85 -8.49 3.43
N MET A 183 9.54 -7.24 3.09
CA MET A 183 9.08 -6.23 4.07
C MET A 183 7.79 -6.66 4.78
N GLU A 184 6.84 -7.26 4.07
CA GLU A 184 5.60 -7.79 4.65
C GLU A 184 5.84 -8.95 5.62
N LYS A 185 6.81 -9.83 5.32
CA LYS A 185 7.19 -10.94 6.21
C LYS A 185 7.86 -10.47 7.50
N GLU A 186 8.77 -9.50 7.39
CA GLU A 186 9.50 -8.97 8.54
C GLU A 186 8.59 -8.14 9.46
N GLY A 187 7.73 -7.31 8.85
CA GLY A 187 6.87 -6.39 9.59
C GLY A 187 7.65 -5.30 10.34
N ILE A 188 6.99 -4.68 11.32
CA ILE A 188 7.59 -3.61 12.14
C ILE A 188 7.27 -3.90 13.61
N LEU A 189 8.29 -3.83 14.47
CA LEU A 189 8.12 -3.97 15.92
C LEU A 189 7.41 -2.75 16.49
N VAL A 190 6.40 -3.00 17.31
CA VAL A 190 5.59 -1.97 17.96
C VAL A 190 5.52 -2.24 19.46
N ASP A 191 5.86 -1.23 20.27
CA ASP A 191 5.72 -1.29 21.72
C ASP A 191 4.24 -1.17 22.13
N ARG A 192 3.62 -2.32 22.39
CA ARG A 192 2.20 -2.41 22.72
C ARG A 192 1.88 -1.84 24.10
N GLU A 193 2.81 -1.91 25.05
CA GLU A 193 2.58 -1.42 26.41
C GLU A 193 2.64 0.11 26.44
N HIS A 194 3.64 0.70 25.77
CA HIS A 194 3.70 2.13 25.57
C HIS A 194 2.45 2.67 24.88
N LEU A 195 2.00 2.04 23.77
CA LEU A 195 0.80 2.47 23.06
C LEU A 195 -0.46 2.38 23.91
N LYS A 196 -0.61 1.32 24.73
CA LYS A 196 -1.75 1.18 25.64
C LYS A 196 -1.78 2.30 26.69
N ASN A 197 -0.63 2.66 27.23
CA ASN A 197 -0.53 3.75 28.20
C ASN A 197 -0.77 5.11 27.53
N ALA A 198 -0.26 5.31 26.32
CA ALA A 198 -0.52 6.51 25.52
C ALA A 198 -2.00 6.65 25.15
N GLU A 199 -2.70 5.56 24.85
CA GLU A 199 -4.14 5.57 24.56
C GLU A 199 -4.96 6.08 25.75
N ILE A 200 -4.65 5.62 26.97
CA ILE A 200 -5.33 6.09 28.20
C ILE A 200 -5.19 7.60 28.34
N GLN A 201 -3.97 8.12 28.16
CA GLN A 201 -3.72 9.56 28.22
C GLN A 201 -4.46 10.31 27.10
N ALA A 202 -4.41 9.81 25.87
CA ALA A 202 -5.06 10.43 24.72
C ALA A 202 -6.58 10.51 24.88
N ILE A 203 -7.21 9.49 25.47
CA ILE A 203 -8.65 9.48 25.79
C ILE A 203 -8.97 10.53 26.85
N ALA A 204 -8.21 10.59 27.94
CA ALA A 204 -8.40 11.57 28.99
C ALA A 204 -8.22 13.02 28.47
N ASP A 205 -7.20 13.26 27.64
CA ASP A 205 -6.94 14.54 27.01
C ASP A 205 -8.05 14.92 26.02
N ARG A 206 -8.54 13.96 25.23
CA ARG A 206 -9.69 14.15 24.33
C ARG A 206 -10.93 14.58 25.11
N ASP A 207 -11.29 13.86 26.17
CA ASP A 207 -12.51 14.11 26.92
C ASP A 207 -12.44 15.46 27.66
N ARG A 208 -11.27 15.78 28.24
CA ARG A 208 -10.99 17.10 28.81
C ARG A 208 -11.14 18.23 27.79
N ASN A 209 -10.57 18.06 26.60
CA ASN A 209 -10.63 19.08 25.55
C ASN A 209 -12.04 19.23 24.96
N ILE A 210 -12.81 18.14 24.86
CA ILE A 210 -14.24 18.18 24.49
C ILE A 210 -15.01 19.01 25.51
N GLU A 211 -14.77 18.81 26.81
CA GLU A 211 -15.47 19.56 27.85
C GLU A 211 -15.08 21.04 27.83
N ILE A 212 -13.80 21.36 27.69
CA ILE A 212 -13.31 22.74 27.53
C ILE A 212 -13.97 23.41 26.33
N PHE A 213 -14.01 22.71 25.19
CA PHE A 213 -14.62 23.23 23.97
C PHE A 213 -16.13 23.46 24.15
N ARG A 214 -16.86 22.51 24.75
CA ARG A 214 -18.29 22.65 25.04
C ARG A 214 -18.58 23.83 25.97
N LYS A 215 -17.79 24.00 27.03
CA LYS A 215 -17.92 25.13 27.96
C LYS A 215 -17.69 26.46 27.24
N TRP A 216 -16.67 26.54 26.40
CA TRP A 216 -16.43 27.72 25.58
C TRP A 216 -17.56 27.96 24.57
N ALA A 217 -17.99 26.94 23.83
CA ALA A 217 -19.05 27.06 22.84
C ALA A 217 -20.39 27.47 23.47
N ALA A 218 -20.68 27.00 24.69
CA ALA A 218 -21.84 27.39 25.49
C ALA A 218 -21.86 28.88 25.85
N THR A 219 -20.70 29.57 25.86
CA THR A 219 -20.66 31.04 26.04
C THR A 219 -21.15 31.80 24.82
N LEU A 220 -21.12 31.18 23.63
CA LEU A 220 -21.60 31.76 22.38
C LEU A 220 -23.06 31.35 22.11
N VAL A 221 -23.35 30.05 22.21
CA VAL A 221 -24.67 29.46 21.97
C VAL A 221 -24.96 28.47 23.09
N LYS A 222 -25.99 28.74 23.89
CA LYS A 222 -26.30 27.96 25.10
C LYS A 222 -26.47 26.45 24.82
N ASP A 223 -27.10 26.10 23.70
CA ASP A 223 -27.34 24.69 23.31
C ASP A 223 -26.07 23.96 22.84
N ALA A 224 -24.97 24.67 22.58
CA ALA A 224 -23.71 24.07 22.18
C ALA A 224 -23.07 23.22 23.30
N GLN A 225 -23.55 23.32 24.55
CA GLN A 225 -23.13 22.43 25.64
C GLN A 225 -23.39 20.93 25.34
N HIS A 226 -24.38 20.63 24.50
CA HIS A 226 -24.74 19.27 24.11
C HIS A 226 -24.21 18.87 22.73
N MET A 227 -23.44 19.74 22.08
CA MET A 227 -22.97 19.45 20.73
C MET A 227 -22.02 18.24 20.69
N ASN A 228 -22.10 17.49 19.62
CA ASN A 228 -21.12 16.48 19.26
C ASN A 228 -19.93 17.17 18.59
N VAL A 229 -18.85 17.36 19.36
CA VAL A 229 -17.60 17.99 18.90
C VAL A 229 -16.91 17.20 17.78
N SER A 230 -17.19 15.89 17.66
CA SER A 230 -16.69 15.07 16.56
C SER A 230 -17.51 15.22 15.27
N SER A 231 -18.66 15.90 15.31
CA SER A 231 -19.48 16.15 14.12
C SER A 231 -18.97 17.37 13.37
N GLY A 232 -18.33 17.12 12.22
CA GLY A 232 -17.86 18.20 11.34
C GLY A 232 -18.97 19.17 10.91
N ALA A 233 -20.20 18.68 10.75
CA ALA A 233 -21.36 19.53 10.41
C ALA A 233 -21.74 20.48 11.55
N GLN A 234 -21.81 20.00 12.79
CA GLN A 234 -22.14 20.85 13.95
C GLN A 234 -21.03 21.87 14.24
N VAL A 235 -19.76 21.46 14.08
CA VAL A 235 -18.62 22.36 14.20
C VAL A 235 -18.65 23.43 13.10
N ARG A 236 -18.94 23.06 11.85
CA ARG A 236 -19.09 24.01 10.74
C ARG A 236 -20.24 24.98 10.99
N GLN A 237 -21.38 24.52 11.48
CA GLN A 237 -22.52 25.38 11.81
C GLN A 237 -22.20 26.37 12.93
N LEU A 238 -21.40 25.97 13.92
CA LEU A 238 -20.96 26.85 15.00
C LEU A 238 -20.02 27.96 14.49
N PHE A 239 -19.06 27.63 13.61
CA PHE A 239 -18.05 28.59 13.14
C PHE A 239 -18.48 29.38 11.90
N PHE A 240 -19.28 28.79 11.02
CA PHE A 240 -19.64 29.32 9.70
C PHE A 240 -21.13 29.08 9.40
N PRO A 241 -22.06 29.70 10.17
CA PRO A 241 -23.49 29.48 10.02
C PRO A 241 -24.03 29.87 8.62
N GLU A 242 -23.40 30.83 7.94
CA GLU A 242 -23.80 31.26 6.58
C GLU A 242 -23.37 30.29 5.46
N HIS A 243 -22.54 29.30 5.79
CA HIS A 243 -22.07 28.28 4.86
C HIS A 243 -22.44 26.87 5.34
N ALA A 244 -23.33 26.74 6.32
CA ALA A 244 -23.78 25.45 6.85
C ALA A 244 -24.88 24.83 6.00
#